data_AF-A0A3P7KFR0-F1
#
_entry.id   AF-A0A3P7KFR0-F1
#
_cell.length_a   1.000
_cell.length_b   1.000
_cell.length_c   1.000
_cell.angle_alpha   90.00
_cell.angle_beta   90.00
_cell.angle_gamma   90.00
#
_symmetry.space_group_name_H-M   'P 1'
#
loop_
_entity.id
_entity.type
_entity.pdbx_description
1 polymer ?
#
loop_
_entity_poly.entity_id
_entity_poly.type
_entity_poly.pdbx_seq_one_letter_code
_entity_poly.pdbx_strand_id
1 'polypeptide(L)'
;MEGYHANENDFDALKWAAIMTGAATDFLPTKEKIEEGAKFKELLDKALTMDGKEFSLLYMRGRYSYAVANLSWFERRAAAMLYSTPPTATLEEALDDFLAAYEQAPNWIENLICIARVYLAKNDKANVKLYCNKLLALTPTDDEDRDRLQEAKGMLAQC
;
A
#
# COMPACT_ATOMS: atom_id res chain seq x y z
N MET A 1 5.77 -29.65 -11.82
CA MET A 1 4.89 -28.47 -11.95
C MET A 1 5.30 -27.75 -13.22
N GLU A 2 4.85 -28.26 -14.36
CA GLU A 2 5.08 -27.66 -15.67
C GLU A 2 3.76 -26.97 -16.06
N GLY A 3 3.79 -25.64 -16.10
CA GLY A 3 2.60 -24.82 -16.35
C GLY A 3 2.94 -23.33 -16.36
N TYR A 4 4.09 -22.95 -16.91
CA TYR A 4 4.47 -21.56 -17.15
C TYR A 4 4.49 -21.29 -18.66
N HIS A 5 3.32 -21.36 -19.27
CA HIS A 5 3.03 -20.58 -20.47
C HIS A 5 1.84 -19.68 -20.15
N ALA A 6 2.01 -18.85 -19.12
CA ALA A 6 1.06 -17.79 -18.81
C ALA A 6 1.26 -16.70 -19.86
N ASN A 7 0.17 -16.33 -20.53
CA ASN A 7 0.12 -15.11 -21.32
C ASN A 7 0.56 -13.96 -20.39
N GLU A 8 1.72 -13.35 -20.66
CA GLU A 8 2.27 -12.29 -19.81
C GLU A 8 1.37 -11.05 -19.75
N ASN A 9 0.29 -11.02 -20.53
CA ASN A 9 -0.74 -9.98 -20.57
C ASN A 9 -2.09 -10.48 -20.02
N ASP A 10 -2.12 -11.54 -19.23
CA ASP A 10 -3.28 -11.90 -18.43
C ASP A 10 -3.33 -11.01 -17.18
N PHE A 11 -4.38 -10.19 -17.08
CA PHE A 11 -4.53 -9.20 -16.02
C PHE A 11 -4.63 -9.87 -14.64
N ASP A 12 -5.42 -10.94 -14.52
CA ASP A 12 -5.64 -11.60 -13.24
C ASP A 12 -4.36 -12.29 -12.77
N ALA A 13 -3.61 -12.90 -13.71
CA ALA A 13 -2.30 -13.47 -13.40
C ALA A 13 -1.32 -12.41 -12.90
N LEU A 14 -1.24 -11.25 -13.57
CA LEU A 14 -0.37 -10.15 -13.16
C LEU A 14 -0.78 -9.55 -11.82
N LYS A 15 -2.09 -9.37 -11.61
CA LYS A 15 -2.65 -8.85 -10.36
C LYS A 15 -2.29 -9.76 -9.19
N TRP A 16 -2.57 -11.06 -9.29
CA TRP A 16 -2.26 -12.00 -8.22
C TRP A 16 -0.76 -12.16 -8.01
N ALA A 17 0.06 -12.12 -9.07
CA ALA A 17 1.51 -12.09 -8.95
C ALA A 17 1.98 -10.87 -8.15
N ALA A 18 1.49 -9.66 -8.47
CA ALA A 18 1.84 -8.44 -7.75
C ALA A 18 1.43 -8.51 -6.27
N ILE A 19 0.19 -8.94 -5.97
CA ILE A 19 -0.31 -9.07 -4.59
C ILE A 19 0.55 -10.03 -3.79
N MET A 20 0.82 -11.23 -4.33
CA MET A 20 1.59 -12.26 -3.63
C MET A 20 3.05 -11.85 -3.43
N THR A 21 3.68 -11.24 -4.44
CA THR A 21 5.05 -10.71 -4.31
C THR A 21 5.11 -9.61 -3.26
N GLY A 22 4.17 -8.67 -3.27
CA GLY A 22 4.10 -7.59 -2.27
C GLY A 22 3.90 -8.11 -0.85
N ALA A 23 2.99 -9.07 -0.66
CA ALA A 23 2.74 -9.68 0.65
C ALA A 23 3.95 -10.47 1.18
N ALA A 24 4.70 -11.14 0.30
CA ALA A 24 5.91 -11.86 0.70
C ALA A 24 6.97 -10.93 1.29
N THR A 25 7.04 -9.66 0.86
CA THR A 25 8.05 -8.70 1.35
C THR A 25 7.96 -8.39 2.84
N ASP A 26 6.83 -8.68 3.49
CA ASP A 26 6.64 -8.47 4.92
C ASP A 26 7.38 -9.53 5.76
N PHE A 27 7.80 -10.65 5.15
CA PHE A 27 8.49 -11.77 5.81
C PHE A 27 9.95 -11.91 5.39
N LEU A 28 10.46 -11.03 4.52
CA LEU A 28 11.82 -11.11 4.00
C LEU A 28 12.80 -10.26 4.81
N PRO A 29 14.07 -10.70 4.96
CA PRO A 29 15.12 -9.84 5.44
C PRO A 29 15.35 -8.65 4.49
N THR A 30 16.00 -7.60 5.00
CA THR A 30 16.09 -6.30 4.31
C THR A 30 16.64 -6.38 2.88
N LYS A 31 17.61 -7.28 2.62
CA LYS A 31 18.21 -7.42 1.30
C LYS A 31 17.22 -8.07 0.31
N GLU A 32 16.62 -9.22 0.65
CA GLU A 32 15.64 -9.87 -0.22
C GLU A 32 14.39 -9.01 -0.39
N LYS A 33 13.99 -8.25 0.64
CA LYS A 33 12.90 -7.27 0.56
C LYS A 33 13.16 -6.22 -0.51
N ILE A 34 14.40 -5.76 -0.63
CA ILE A 34 14.81 -4.80 -1.66
C ILE A 34 14.72 -5.43 -3.05
N GLU A 35 15.23 -6.65 -3.24
CA GLU A 35 15.20 -7.34 -4.53
C GLU A 35 13.77 -7.67 -4.98
N GLU A 36 12.95 -8.25 -4.10
CA GLU A 36 11.54 -8.55 -4.39
C GLU A 36 10.69 -7.28 -4.55
N GLY A 37 11.06 -6.17 -3.90
CA GLY A 37 10.42 -4.88 -4.10
C GLY A 37 10.53 -4.36 -5.54
N ALA A 38 11.62 -4.66 -6.24
CA ALA A 38 11.82 -4.29 -7.64
C ALA A 38 10.85 -5.06 -8.55
N LYS A 39 10.79 -6.38 -8.36
CA LYS A 39 9.92 -7.29 -9.10
C LYS A 39 8.44 -6.98 -8.83
N PHE A 40 8.09 -6.72 -7.57
CA PHE A 40 6.78 -6.26 -7.19
C PHE A 40 6.37 -5.01 -7.97
N LYS A 41 7.25 -4.00 -8.04
CA LYS A 41 6.96 -2.74 -8.72
C LYS A 41 6.73 -2.93 -10.22
N GLU A 42 7.51 -3.78 -10.88
CA GLU A 42 7.34 -4.10 -12.29
C GLU A 42 5.98 -4.76 -12.57
N LEU A 43 5.62 -5.78 -11.78
CA LEU A 43 4.33 -6.47 -11.90
C LEU A 43 3.16 -5.51 -11.65
N LEU A 44 3.28 -4.70 -10.60
CA LEU A 44 2.28 -3.71 -10.20
C LEU A 44 2.04 -2.67 -11.29
N ASP A 45 3.11 -2.08 -11.83
CA ASP A 45 3.01 -1.07 -12.88
C ASP A 45 2.38 -1.66 -14.14
N LYS A 46 2.81 -2.86 -14.54
CA LYS A 46 2.23 -3.54 -15.70
C LYS A 46 0.73 -3.80 -15.50
N ALA A 47 0.32 -4.30 -14.33
CA ALA A 47 -1.09 -4.54 -14.03
C ALA A 47 -1.91 -3.23 -14.04
N LEU A 48 -1.37 -2.14 -13.47
CA LEU A 48 -2.04 -0.82 -13.48
C LEU A 48 -2.11 -0.18 -14.87
N THR A 49 -1.23 -0.55 -15.82
CA THR A 49 -1.42 -0.12 -17.22
C THR A 49 -2.63 -0.77 -17.89
N MET A 50 -3.04 -1.95 -17.39
CA MET A 50 -4.18 -2.70 -17.93
C MET A 50 -5.50 -2.27 -17.27
N ASP A 51 -5.49 -2.08 -15.94
CA ASP A 51 -6.62 -1.50 -15.20
C ASP A 51 -6.10 -0.53 -14.12
N GLY A 52 -6.11 0.75 -14.46
CA GLY A 52 -5.68 1.83 -13.56
C GLY A 52 -6.70 2.15 -12.45
N LYS A 53 -7.84 1.48 -12.39
CA LYS A 53 -8.86 1.66 -11.36
C LYS A 53 -9.00 0.45 -10.44
N GLU A 54 -8.20 -0.60 -10.64
CA GLU A 54 -8.29 -1.76 -9.77
C GLU A 54 -7.85 -1.38 -8.34
N PHE A 55 -8.80 -1.46 -7.41
CA PHE A 55 -8.67 -0.87 -6.09
C PHE A 55 -7.58 -1.54 -5.24
N SER A 56 -7.37 -2.85 -5.41
CA SER A 56 -6.32 -3.57 -4.68
C SER A 56 -4.92 -3.21 -5.21
N LEU A 57 -4.75 -3.00 -6.52
CA LEU A 57 -3.50 -2.54 -7.10
C LEU A 57 -3.19 -1.08 -6.73
N LEU A 58 -4.19 -0.20 -6.76
CA LEU A 58 -4.04 1.18 -6.27
C LEU A 58 -3.61 1.19 -4.79
N TYR A 59 -4.28 0.41 -3.94
CA TYR A 59 -3.88 0.24 -2.54
C TYR A 59 -2.44 -0.26 -2.39
N MET A 60 -2.03 -1.25 -3.18
CA MET A 60 -0.67 -1.79 -3.15
C MET A 60 0.38 -0.75 -3.60
N ARG A 61 0.06 0.10 -4.60
CA ARG A 61 0.93 1.22 -5.00
C ARG A 61 1.00 2.30 -3.94
N GLY A 62 -0.12 2.64 -3.31
CA GLY A 62 -0.17 3.56 -2.16
C GLY A 62 0.68 3.06 -1.00
N ARG A 63 0.61 1.77 -0.66
CA ARG A 63 1.46 1.12 0.35
C ARG A 63 2.94 1.24 0.01
N TYR A 64 3.30 0.96 -1.23
CA TYR A 64 4.67 1.07 -1.71
C TYR A 64 5.19 2.50 -1.57
N SER A 65 4.43 3.49 -2.06
CA SER A 65 4.78 4.91 -1.97
C SER A 65 4.92 5.36 -0.51
N TYR A 66 4.00 4.94 0.36
CA TYR A 66 4.07 5.24 1.80
C TYR A 66 5.33 4.65 2.45
N ALA A 67 5.67 3.40 2.14
CA ALA A 67 6.87 2.76 2.67
C ALA A 67 8.14 3.49 2.18
N VAL A 68 8.23 3.79 0.88
CA VAL A 68 9.38 4.48 0.28
C VAL A 68 9.54 5.90 0.82
N ALA A 69 8.45 6.64 0.99
CA ALA A 69 8.47 7.98 1.57
C ALA A 69 9.03 7.99 3.01
N ASN A 70 8.70 6.94 3.78
CA ASN A 70 9.10 6.79 5.18
C ASN A 70 10.44 6.06 5.39
N LEU A 71 11.15 5.64 4.32
CA LEU A 71 12.49 5.07 4.47
C LEU A 71 13.44 6.07 5.13
N SER A 72 14.11 5.62 6.17
CA SER A 72 15.19 6.35 6.82
C SER A 72 16.35 6.62 5.87
N TRP A 73 17.19 7.60 6.20
CA TRP A 73 18.39 7.92 5.42
C TRP A 73 19.33 6.71 5.24
N PHE A 74 19.42 5.83 6.25
CA PHE A 74 20.22 4.61 6.19
C PHE A 74 19.63 3.59 5.23
N GLU A 75 18.31 3.36 5.28
CA GLU A 75 17.61 2.44 4.37
C GLU A 75 17.67 2.92 2.92
N ARG A 76 17.53 4.23 2.68
CA ARG A 76 17.71 4.83 1.35
C ARG A 76 19.11 4.58 0.79
N ARG A 77 20.14 4.64 1.65
CA ARG A 77 21.54 4.40 1.25
C ARG A 77 21.82 2.92 0.98
N ALA A 78 21.21 2.01 1.73
CA ALA A 78 21.28 0.57 1.45
C ALA A 78 20.58 0.23 0.12
N ALA A 79 19.41 0.83 -0.14
CA ALA A 79 18.71 0.71 -1.42
C ALA A 79 19.56 1.24 -2.59
N ALA A 80 20.29 2.35 -2.41
CA ALA A 80 21.18 2.92 -3.42
C ALA A 80 22.32 2.00 -3.87
N MET A 81 22.73 1.04 -3.04
CA MET A 81 23.79 0.08 -3.40
C MET A 81 23.27 -1.08 -4.25
N LEU A 82 21.97 -1.38 -4.17
CA LEU A 82 21.32 -2.47 -4.88
C LEU A 82 20.59 -1.98 -6.13
N TYR A 83 20.07 -0.75 -6.10
CA TYR A 83 19.44 -0.09 -7.25
C TYR A 83 20.38 0.91 -7.91
N SER A 84 20.35 0.99 -9.24
CA SER A 84 21.06 2.05 -9.99
C SER A 84 20.59 3.45 -9.59
N THR A 85 19.35 3.58 -9.12
CA THR A 85 18.79 4.80 -8.55
C THR A 85 17.84 4.40 -7.41
N PRO A 86 18.00 4.94 -6.18
CA PRO A 86 17.11 4.62 -5.07
C PRO A 86 15.66 4.93 -5.42
N PRO A 87 14.68 4.10 -5.00
CA PRO A 87 13.28 4.45 -5.18
C PRO A 87 12.95 5.73 -4.38
N THR A 88 12.17 6.61 -4.99
CA THR A 88 11.66 7.83 -4.37
C THR A 88 10.16 7.86 -4.48
N ALA A 89 9.49 8.27 -3.41
CA ALA A 89 8.05 8.49 -3.37
C ALA A 89 7.72 9.51 -2.27
N THR A 90 6.52 10.04 -2.33
CA THR A 90 5.97 11.06 -1.43
C THR A 90 4.73 10.54 -0.69
N LEU A 91 4.37 11.20 0.41
CA LEU A 91 3.11 10.90 1.10
C LEU A 91 1.90 11.29 0.25
N GLU A 92 2.03 12.31 -0.60
CA GLU A 92 1.03 12.74 -1.57
C GLU A 92 0.72 11.63 -2.59
N GLU A 93 1.74 11.04 -3.22
CA GLU A 93 1.54 9.92 -4.15
C GLU A 93 0.85 8.73 -3.49
N ALA A 94 1.20 8.44 -2.22
CA ALA A 94 0.52 7.41 -1.46
C ALA A 94 -0.96 7.75 -1.22
N LEU A 95 -1.24 9.00 -0.84
CA LEU A 95 -2.60 9.47 -0.56
C LEU A 95 -3.48 9.42 -1.80
N ASP A 96 -2.99 9.86 -2.95
CA ASP A 96 -3.73 9.87 -4.21
C ASP A 96 -4.20 8.46 -4.59
N ASP A 97 -3.32 7.47 -4.45
CA ASP A 97 -3.65 6.07 -4.70
C ASP A 97 -4.66 5.50 -3.71
N PHE A 98 -4.51 5.80 -2.41
CA PHE A 98 -5.47 5.33 -1.40
C PHE A 98 -6.85 5.97 -1.59
N LEU A 99 -6.90 7.25 -1.97
CA LEU A 99 -8.16 7.93 -2.29
C LEU A 99 -8.81 7.35 -3.55
N ALA A 100 -8.03 7.08 -4.59
CA ALA A 100 -8.53 6.41 -5.80
C ALA A 100 -9.07 5.00 -5.48
N ALA A 101 -8.38 4.22 -4.63
CA ALA A 101 -8.87 2.93 -4.15
C ALA A 101 -10.17 3.08 -3.32
N TYR A 102 -10.28 4.13 -2.50
CA TYR A 102 -11.47 4.42 -1.70
C TYR A 102 -12.69 4.74 -2.57
N GLU A 103 -12.51 5.42 -3.71
CA GLU A 103 -13.61 5.68 -4.64
C GLU A 103 -14.25 4.39 -5.18
N GLN A 104 -13.47 3.32 -5.31
CA GLN A 104 -13.95 2.03 -5.80
C GLN A 104 -14.44 1.11 -4.68
N ALA A 105 -13.79 1.16 -3.50
CA ALA A 105 -14.08 0.29 -2.35
C ALA A 105 -14.19 1.10 -1.03
N PRO A 106 -15.24 1.90 -0.84
CA PRO A 106 -15.32 2.88 0.25
C PRO A 106 -15.46 2.28 1.65
N ASN A 107 -15.84 1.01 1.75
CA ASN A 107 -16.01 0.29 3.02
C ASN A 107 -14.83 -0.65 3.33
N TRP A 108 -13.72 -0.54 2.60
CA TRP A 108 -12.55 -1.37 2.85
C TRP A 108 -11.72 -0.80 4.00
N ILE A 109 -11.83 -1.44 5.16
CA ILE A 109 -11.17 -1.05 6.41
C ILE A 109 -9.66 -0.89 6.23
N GLU A 110 -9.03 -1.83 5.51
CA GLU A 110 -7.58 -1.86 5.30
C GLU A 110 -7.06 -0.63 4.55
N ASN A 111 -7.80 -0.15 3.54
CA ASN A 111 -7.43 1.07 2.81
C ASN A 111 -7.76 2.34 3.62
N LEU A 112 -8.91 2.37 4.29
CA LEU A 112 -9.34 3.52 5.09
C LEU A 112 -8.36 3.89 6.21
N ILE A 113 -7.80 2.89 6.91
CA ILE A 113 -6.79 3.17 7.95
C ILE A 113 -5.50 3.77 7.35
N CYS A 114 -5.10 3.35 6.14
CA CYS A 114 -3.96 3.93 5.44
C CYS A 114 -4.18 5.41 5.10
N ILE A 115 -5.38 5.79 4.65
CA ILE A 115 -5.74 7.20 4.42
C ILE A 115 -5.59 8.02 5.70
N ALA A 116 -6.13 7.51 6.82
CA ALA A 116 -6.02 8.19 8.12
C ALA A 116 -4.55 8.35 8.57
N ARG A 117 -3.72 7.31 8.39
CA ARG A 117 -2.27 7.37 8.70
C ARG A 117 -1.56 8.45 7.89
N VAL A 118 -1.85 8.57 6.60
CA VAL A 118 -1.22 9.59 5.75
C VAL A 118 -1.64 11.00 6.19
N TYR A 119 -2.93 11.23 6.44
CA TYR A 119 -3.38 12.54 6.95
C TYR A 119 -2.79 12.87 8.32
N LEU A 120 -2.62 11.88 9.19
CA LEU A 120 -1.96 12.06 10.49
C LEU A 120 -0.49 12.48 10.30
N ALA A 121 0.25 11.80 9.42
CA ALA A 121 1.63 12.16 9.08
C ALA A 121 1.75 13.57 8.50
N LYS A 122 0.71 14.04 7.80
CA LYS A 122 0.59 15.41 7.28
C LYS A 122 0.07 16.43 8.31
N ASN A 123 -0.22 16.00 9.55
CA ASN A 123 -0.83 16.80 10.61
C ASN A 123 -2.20 17.42 10.22
N ASP A 124 -2.93 16.79 9.30
CA ASP A 124 -4.26 17.21 8.87
C ASP A 124 -5.34 16.57 9.76
N LYS A 125 -5.56 17.20 10.92
CA LYS A 125 -6.51 16.73 11.93
C LYS A 125 -7.95 16.67 11.42
N ALA A 126 -8.33 17.51 10.46
CA ALA A 126 -9.68 17.54 9.92
C ALA A 126 -9.95 16.25 9.13
N ASN A 127 -9.03 15.89 8.25
CA ASN A 127 -9.14 14.65 7.48
C ASN A 127 -8.91 13.39 8.32
N VAL A 128 -8.03 13.42 9.33
CA VAL A 128 -7.93 12.30 10.30
C VAL A 128 -9.30 12.04 10.94
N LYS A 129 -9.98 13.09 11.45
CA LYS A 129 -11.33 12.94 12.01
C LYS A 129 -12.33 12.39 11.01
N LEU A 130 -12.32 12.89 9.78
CA LEU A 130 -13.23 12.44 8.72
C LEU A 130 -13.08 10.94 8.43
N TYR A 131 -11.85 10.48 8.15
CA TYR A 131 -11.62 9.09 7.74
C TYR A 131 -11.66 8.11 8.91
N CYS A 132 -11.20 8.48 10.11
CA CYS A 132 -11.38 7.66 11.30
C CYS A 132 -12.87 7.46 11.63
N ASN A 133 -13.71 8.51 11.53
CA ASN A 133 -15.14 8.35 11.77
C ASN A 133 -15.84 7.46 10.73
N LYS A 134 -15.44 7.55 9.44
CA LYS A 134 -15.92 6.63 8.40
C LYS A 134 -15.55 5.19 8.73
N LEU A 135 -14.29 4.95 9.12
CA LEU A 135 -13.79 3.64 9.49
C LEU A 135 -14.53 3.06 10.70
N LEU A 136 -14.74 3.86 11.76
CA LEU A 136 -15.40 3.44 12.99
C LEU A 136 -16.91 3.16 12.83
N ALA A 137 -17.51 3.60 11.72
CA ALA A 137 -18.88 3.26 11.36
C ALA A 137 -19.01 1.87 10.71
N LEU A 138 -17.89 1.21 10.37
CA LEU A 138 -17.88 -0.11 9.75
C LEU A 138 -17.89 -1.22 10.80
N THR A 139 -18.37 -2.40 10.40
CA THR A 139 -18.33 -3.61 11.24
C THR A 139 -17.07 -4.40 10.91
N PRO A 140 -16.18 -4.66 11.88
CA PRO A 140 -14.96 -5.44 11.64
C PRO A 140 -15.32 -6.90 11.34
N THR A 141 -14.60 -7.51 10.39
CA THR A 141 -14.85 -8.89 9.97
C THR A 141 -13.90 -9.90 10.61
N ASP A 142 -12.72 -9.45 11.03
CA ASP A 142 -11.68 -10.25 11.66
C ASP A 142 -10.97 -9.47 12.79
N ASP A 143 -9.92 -10.08 13.38
CA ASP A 143 -9.11 -9.45 14.42
C ASP A 143 -8.28 -8.26 13.91
N GLU A 144 -7.77 -8.32 12.69
CA GLU A 144 -6.98 -7.22 12.14
C GLU A 144 -7.84 -5.97 11.91
N ASP A 145 -9.08 -6.13 11.44
CA ASP A 145 -10.06 -5.05 11.35
C ASP A 145 -10.34 -4.45 12.73
N ARG A 146 -10.47 -5.27 13.77
CA ARG A 146 -10.65 -4.79 15.16
C ARG A 146 -9.47 -3.95 15.60
N ASP A 147 -8.26 -4.38 15.31
CA ASP A 147 -7.02 -3.66 15.64
C ASP A 147 -6.94 -2.32 14.89
N ARG A 148 -7.28 -2.29 13.59
CA ARG A 148 -7.34 -1.06 12.78
C ARG A 148 -8.37 -0.06 13.32
N LEU A 149 -9.54 -0.53 13.74
CA LEU A 149 -10.55 0.31 14.39
C LEU A 149 -10.04 0.86 15.73
N GLN A 150 -9.33 0.04 16.51
CA GLN A 150 -8.75 0.48 17.79
C GLN A 150 -7.64 1.53 17.57
N GLU A 151 -6.81 1.36 16.55
CA GLU A 151 -5.82 2.35 16.13
C GLU A 151 -6.48 3.68 15.78
N ALA A 152 -7.56 3.67 15.00
CA ALA A 152 -8.28 4.89 14.63
C ALA A 152 -8.88 5.62 15.85
N LYS A 153 -9.38 4.90 16.87
CA LYS A 153 -9.78 5.53 18.13
C LYS A 153 -8.60 6.23 18.82
N GLY A 154 -7.42 5.61 18.78
CA GLY A 154 -6.19 6.19 19.31
C GLY A 154 -5.74 7.45 18.55
N MET A 155 -5.92 7.50 17.23
CA MET A 155 -5.62 8.68 16.42
C MET A 155 -6.54 9.86 16.74
N LEU A 156 -7.84 9.60 16.95
CA LEU A 156 -8.82 10.63 17.31
C LEU A 156 -8.48 11.33 18.64
N ALA A 157 -7.91 10.61 19.60
CA ALA A 157 -7.48 11.18 20.88
C ALA A 157 -6.34 12.20 20.73
N GLN A 158 -5.62 12.21 19.61
CA GLN A 158 -4.50 13.11 19.32
C GLN A 158 -4.93 14.39 18.56
N CYS A 159 -6.18 14.41 18.06
CA CYS A 159 -6.68 15.43 17.14
C CYS A 159 -7.50 16.52 17.82
#